data_AF-A0A101RNE5-F1
#
_entry.id   AF-A0A101RNE5-F1
#
_cell.length_a   1.000
_cell.length_b   1.000
_cell.length_c   1.000
_cell.angle_alpha   90.00
_cell.angle_beta   90.00
_cell.angle_gamma   90.00
#
_symmetry.space_group_name_H-M   'P 1'
#
loop_
_entity.id
_entity.type
_entity.pdbx_description
1 polymer ?
#
loop_
_entity_poly.entity_id
_entity_poly.type
_entity_poly.pdbx_seq_one_letter_code
_entity_poly.pdbx_strand_id
1 'polypeptide(L)'
;MRHTPSGTATFFGAMGRGKPPLLSDADADDVIARLRHALHTIECRELGADAAKERFGQFADTNPGHVFVGVDPDDLLAQYPDHTELHRLLGAVRDRGSAVAVTLTAERA
;
A
#
# COMPACT_ATOMS: atom_id res chain seq x y z
N MET A 1 13.88 3.33 -33.48
CA MET A 1 12.77 4.00 -32.77
C MET A 1 11.97 2.95 -32.01
N ARG A 2 12.17 2.82 -30.69
CA ARG A 2 11.24 2.14 -29.79
C ARG A 2 11.25 2.89 -28.45
N HIS A 3 10.15 3.57 -28.18
CA HIS A 3 9.86 4.26 -26.93
C HIS A 3 9.68 3.22 -25.82
N THR A 4 10.41 3.38 -24.72
CA THR A 4 10.03 2.80 -23.43
C THR A 4 9.30 3.89 -22.63
N PRO A 5 8.06 3.68 -22.16
CA PRO A 5 7.44 4.60 -21.22
C PRO A 5 8.18 4.46 -19.89
N SER A 6 8.89 5.51 -19.51
CA SER A 6 9.45 5.70 -18.17
C SER A 6 8.29 5.93 -17.19
N GLY A 7 7.61 4.86 -16.80
CA GLY A 7 6.72 4.88 -15.65
C GLY A 7 7.59 4.90 -14.40
N THR A 8 7.60 6.03 -13.69
CA THR A 8 8.17 6.12 -12.34
C THR A 8 7.37 5.21 -11.40
N ALA A 9 7.84 3.98 -11.22
CA ALA A 9 7.35 3.10 -10.18
C ALA A 9 7.93 3.58 -8.85
N THR A 10 7.11 4.25 -8.04
CA THR A 10 7.47 4.61 -6.67
C THR A 10 7.28 3.38 -5.79
N PHE A 11 8.36 2.62 -5.62
CA PHE A 11 8.44 1.56 -4.63
C PHE A 11 8.70 2.20 -3.26
N PHE A 12 7.75 2.08 -2.33
CA PHE A 12 8.02 2.34 -0.92
C PHE A 12 8.70 1.12 -0.29
N GLY A 13 9.95 0.89 -0.69
CA GLY A 13 10.87 -0.03 -0.02
C GLY A 13 11.82 0.75 0.88
N ALA A 14 12.04 0.26 2.10
CA ALA A 14 12.93 0.88 3.08
C ALA A 14 14.31 1.19 2.48
N MET A 15 14.66 2.46 2.31
CA MET A 15 16.03 2.86 1.99
C MET A 15 16.91 2.77 3.24
N GLY A 16 17.41 1.57 3.51
CA GLY A 16 18.37 1.29 4.58
C GLY A 16 19.63 0.63 4.02
N ARG A 17 20.76 1.34 4.06
CA ARG A 17 22.12 0.80 3.87
C ARG A 17 22.31 -0.44 4.76
N GLY A 18 22.53 -1.60 4.14
CA GLY A 18 23.13 -2.80 4.72
C GLY A 18 22.39 -3.42 5.91
N LYS A 19 21.39 -4.27 5.64
CA LYS A 19 20.93 -5.32 6.56
C LYS A 19 20.47 -6.55 5.76
N PRO A 20 20.53 -7.77 6.35
CA PRO A 20 20.26 -9.05 5.67
C PRO A 20 18.80 -9.13 5.16
N PRO A 21 18.46 -10.08 4.28
CA PRO A 21 17.14 -10.18 3.67
C PRO A 21 16.04 -10.22 4.74
N LEU A 22 14.97 -9.46 4.52
CA LEU A 22 13.93 -9.18 5.51
C LEU A 22 13.22 -10.45 6.00
N LEU A 23 13.56 -10.83 7.23
CA LEU A 23 12.70 -11.26 8.34
C LEU A 23 11.27 -11.70 7.99
N SER A 24 10.99 -12.99 8.14
CA SER A 24 9.65 -13.62 8.25
C SER A 24 8.85 -13.19 9.49
N ASP A 25 9.01 -11.95 9.96
CA ASP A 25 8.34 -11.44 11.16
C ASP A 25 8.12 -9.92 10.98
N ALA A 26 7.21 -9.56 10.07
CA ALA A 26 6.73 -8.19 9.99
C ALA A 26 5.82 -7.96 11.19
N ASP A 27 6.15 -6.97 12.04
CA ASP A 27 5.30 -6.57 13.17
C ASP A 27 3.89 -6.24 12.65
N ALA A 28 2.85 -6.73 13.33
CA ALA A 28 1.46 -6.46 12.98
C ALA A 28 1.20 -4.95 12.88
N ASP A 29 1.83 -4.16 13.74
CA ASP A 29 1.71 -2.70 13.75
C ASP A 29 2.30 -2.07 12.47
N ASP A 30 3.43 -2.58 11.97
CA ASP A 30 4.04 -2.13 10.72
C ASP A 30 3.17 -2.46 9.51
N VAL A 31 2.52 -3.63 9.53
CA VAL A 31 1.58 -4.04 8.48
C VAL A 31 0.34 -3.17 8.52
N ILE A 32 -0.22 -2.92 9.70
CA ILE A 32 -1.38 -2.03 9.90
C ILE A 32 -1.06 -0.62 9.41
N ALA A 33 0.11 -0.08 9.74
CA ALA A 33 0.54 1.23 9.27
C ALA A 33 0.60 1.30 7.73
N ARG A 34 1.18 0.28 7.08
CA ARG A 34 1.22 0.17 5.61
C ARG A 34 -0.18 0.11 5.00
N LEU A 35 -1.07 -0.71 5.56
CA LEU A 35 -2.45 -0.85 5.06
C LEU A 35 -3.26 0.44 5.28
N ARG A 36 -3.11 1.13 6.41
CA ARG A 36 -3.75 2.44 6.67
C ARG A 36 -3.27 3.49 5.67
N HIS A 37 -1.97 3.53 5.38
CA HIS A 37 -1.42 4.44 4.37
C HIS A 37 -1.98 4.13 2.98
N ALA A 38 -2.03 2.86 2.57
CA ALA A 38 -2.63 2.44 1.31
C ALA A 38 -4.11 2.84 1.21
N LEU A 39 -4.87 2.69 2.30
CA LEU A 39 -6.28 3.10 2.36
C LEU A 39 -6.44 4.62 2.22
N HIS A 40 -5.56 5.41 2.83
CA HIS A 40 -5.53 6.86 2.67
C HIS A 40 -5.27 7.27 1.21
N THR A 41 -4.31 6.62 0.54
CA THR A 41 -4.06 6.82 -0.90
C THR A 41 -5.31 6.49 -1.73
N ILE A 42 -6.00 5.39 -1.42
CA ILE A 42 -7.25 5.00 -2.09
C ILE A 42 -8.31 6.09 -1.93
N GLU A 43 -8.54 6.54 -0.69
CA GLU A 43 -9.52 7.60 -0.40
C GLU A 43 -9.20 8.90 -1.13
N CYS A 44 -7.94 9.33 -1.17
CA CYS A 44 -7.55 10.53 -1.90
C CYS A 44 -7.80 10.39 -3.41
N ARG A 45 -7.57 9.21 -3.99
CA ARG A 45 -7.76 8.97 -5.43
C ARG A 45 -9.23 8.87 -5.82
N GLU A 46 -10.05 8.22 -5.00
CA GLU A 46 -11.49 8.14 -5.22
C GLU A 46 -12.17 9.51 -5.15
N LEU A 47 -11.70 10.40 -4.28
CA LEU A 47 -12.19 11.78 -4.19
C LEU A 47 -11.74 12.64 -5.36
N GLY A 48 -10.61 12.32 -5.98
CA GLY A 48 -9.93 13.18 -6.95
C GLY A 48 -9.09 14.28 -6.29
N ALA A 49 -8.12 14.81 -7.03
CA ALA A 49 -7.03 15.62 -6.47
C ALA A 49 -7.51 16.89 -5.74
N ASP A 50 -8.50 17.60 -6.27
CA ASP A 50 -8.96 18.86 -5.69
C ASP A 50 -9.76 18.63 -4.40
N ALA A 51 -10.70 17.68 -4.40
CA ALA A 51 -11.47 17.32 -3.22
C ALA A 51 -10.60 16.64 -2.14
N ALA A 52 -9.60 15.84 -2.54
CA ALA A 52 -8.63 15.28 -1.61
C ALA A 52 -7.80 16.38 -0.93
N LYS A 53 -7.34 17.39 -1.67
CA LYS A 53 -6.64 18.56 -1.11
C LYS A 53 -7.52 19.38 -0.20
N GLU A 54 -8.79 19.59 -0.54
CA GLU A 54 -9.73 20.28 0.33
C GLU A 54 -9.92 19.53 1.66
N ARG A 55 -10.06 18.21 1.61
CA ARG A 55 -10.34 17.38 2.79
C ARG A 55 -9.11 17.11 3.66
N PHE A 56 -7.98 16.77 3.04
CA PHE A 56 -6.77 16.30 3.74
C PHE A 56 -5.62 17.33 3.73
N GLY A 57 -5.78 18.45 3.02
CA GLY A 57 -4.77 19.51 2.95
C GLY A 57 -3.43 18.99 2.41
N GLN A 58 -2.35 19.33 3.14
CA GLN A 58 -0.99 18.90 2.80
C GLN A 58 -0.77 17.38 2.88
N PHE A 59 -1.67 16.65 3.54
CA PHE A 59 -1.57 15.19 3.68
C PHE A 59 -2.27 14.44 2.54
N ALA A 60 -2.95 15.12 1.63
CA ALA A 60 -3.61 14.48 0.49
C ALA A 60 -2.59 13.77 -0.41
N ASP A 61 -2.71 12.45 -0.57
CA ASP A 61 -1.92 11.72 -1.55
C ASP A 61 -2.55 11.89 -2.93
N THR A 62 -1.97 12.77 -3.73
CA THR A 62 -2.40 13.07 -5.10
C THR A 62 -1.44 12.52 -6.15
N ASN A 63 -0.50 11.65 -5.76
CA ASN A 63 0.55 11.17 -6.65
C ASN A 63 -0.04 10.25 -7.75
N PRO A 64 0.11 10.61 -9.04
CA PRO A 64 -0.35 9.78 -10.15
C PRO A 64 0.64 8.65 -10.40
N GLY A 65 0.41 7.50 -9.80
CA GLY A 65 1.27 6.33 -9.98
C GLY A 65 0.65 5.06 -9.43
N HIS A 66 1.09 3.89 -9.90
CA HIS A 66 0.65 2.63 -9.32
C HIS A 66 1.35 2.42 -7.97
N VAL A 67 0.58 2.12 -6.92
CA VAL A 67 1.12 1.80 -5.59
C VAL A 67 1.04 0.29 -5.38
N PHE A 68 2.18 -0.32 -5.09
CA PHE A 68 2.27 -1.73 -4.73
C PHE A 68 2.50 -1.84 -3.22
N VAL A 69 1.66 -2.59 -2.54
CA VAL A 69 1.74 -2.82 -1.10
C VAL A 69 2.21 -4.25 -0.88
N GLY A 70 3.46 -4.40 -0.42
CA GLY A 70 4.10 -5.68 -0.12
C GLY A 70 3.49 -6.35 1.11
N VAL A 71 2.53 -7.24 0.90
CA VAL A 71 1.86 -8.06 1.91
C VAL A 71 1.19 -9.26 1.23
N ASP A 72 1.45 -10.46 1.75
CA ASP A 72 0.70 -11.65 1.38
C ASP A 72 -0.57 -11.73 2.24
N PRO A 73 -1.77 -11.57 1.64
CA PRO A 73 -3.01 -11.57 2.39
C PRO A 73 -3.29 -12.89 3.11
N ASP A 74 -2.95 -14.02 2.49
CA ASP A 74 -3.30 -15.34 3.01
C ASP A 74 -2.39 -15.69 4.20
N ASP A 75 -1.10 -15.39 4.10
CA ASP A 75 -0.15 -15.57 5.20
C ASP A 75 -0.49 -14.67 6.40
N LEU A 76 -0.89 -13.42 6.16
CA LEU A 76 -1.25 -12.48 7.22
C LEU A 76 -2.50 -12.89 8.00
N LEU A 77 -3.52 -13.38 7.29
CA LEU A 77 -4.74 -13.89 7.92
C LEU A 77 -4.46 -15.17 8.73
N ALA A 78 -3.53 -16.00 8.29
CA ALA A 78 -3.09 -17.18 9.03
C ALA A 78 -2.26 -16.82 10.27
N GLN A 79 -1.42 -15.79 10.19
CA GLN A 79 -0.56 -15.34 11.28
C GLN A 79 -1.33 -14.59 12.37
N TYR A 80 -2.37 -13.81 12.00
CA TYR A 80 -3.13 -12.97 12.93
C TYR A 80 -4.64 -13.20 12.85
N PRO A 81 -5.15 -14.42 13.09
CA PRO A 81 -6.53 -14.81 12.81
C PRO A 81 -7.59 -14.02 13.60
N ASP A 82 -7.25 -13.50 14.78
CA ASP A 82 -8.15 -12.74 15.64
C ASP A 82 -7.98 -11.21 15.50
N HIS A 83 -7.08 -10.75 14.63
CA HIS A 83 -6.74 -9.33 14.51
C HIS A 83 -7.73 -8.58 13.61
N THR A 84 -8.92 -8.30 14.16
CA THR A 84 -10.07 -7.73 13.45
C THR A 84 -9.74 -6.46 12.64
N GLU A 85 -8.92 -5.55 13.19
CA GLU A 85 -8.54 -4.34 12.46
C GLU A 85 -7.74 -4.65 11.19
N LEU A 86 -6.79 -5.59 11.28
CA LEU A 86 -5.93 -5.97 10.17
C LEU A 86 -6.78 -6.57 9.05
N HIS A 87 -7.70 -7.48 9.41
CA HIS A 87 -8.63 -8.10 8.47
C HIS A 87 -9.49 -7.04 7.75
N ARG A 88 -10.00 -6.07 8.50
CA ARG A 88 -10.81 -4.97 7.95
C ARG A 88 -10.00 -4.12 6.96
N LEU A 89 -8.78 -3.74 7.33
CA LEU A 89 -7.92 -2.91 6.49
C LEU A 89 -7.50 -3.66 5.22
N LEU A 90 -7.10 -4.92 5.36
CA LEU A 90 -6.70 -5.77 4.24
C LEU A 90 -7.86 -5.95 3.24
N GLY A 91 -9.07 -6.23 3.74
CA GLY A 91 -10.28 -6.31 2.91
C GLY A 91 -10.58 -5.00 2.19
N ALA A 92 -10.55 -3.87 2.90
CA ALA A 92 -10.81 -2.57 2.29
C ALA A 92 -9.83 -2.21 1.16
N VAL A 93 -8.54 -2.49 1.35
CA VAL A 93 -7.51 -2.23 0.33
C VAL A 93 -7.67 -3.19 -0.86
N ARG A 94 -7.99 -4.48 -0.61
CA ARG A 94 -8.24 -5.46 -1.66
C ARG A 94 -9.44 -5.09 -2.53
N ASP A 95 -10.54 -4.70 -1.90
CA ASP A 95 -11.82 -4.44 -2.58
C ASP A 95 -11.78 -3.16 -3.42
N ARG A 96 -11.12 -2.11 -2.91
CA ARG A 96 -11.15 -0.77 -3.52
C ARG A 96 -9.88 -0.44 -4.31
N GLY A 97 -8.73 -0.98 -3.90
CA GLY A 97 -7.43 -0.52 -4.38
C GLY A 97 -7.24 -0.66 -5.88
N SER A 98 -7.66 -1.77 -6.48
CA SER A 98 -7.43 -2.05 -7.90
C SER A 98 -8.07 -1.01 -8.82
N ALA A 99 -9.22 -0.47 -8.44
CA ALA A 99 -9.93 0.56 -9.20
C ALA A 99 -9.16 1.88 -9.30
N VAL A 100 -8.23 2.12 -8.36
CA VAL A 100 -7.43 3.35 -8.26
C VAL A 100 -5.92 3.08 -8.29
N ALA A 101 -5.50 1.98 -8.94
CA ALA A 101 -4.10 1.60 -9.11
C ALA A 101 -3.32 1.45 -7.78
N VAL A 102 -3.95 0.85 -6.77
CA VAL A 102 -3.31 0.40 -5.53
C VAL A 102 -3.48 -1.12 -5.46
N THR A 103 -2.39 -1.87 -5.31
CA THR A 103 -2.44 -3.34 -5.40
C THR A 103 -1.65 -3.98 -4.29
N LEU A 104 -2.28 -4.92 -3.59
CA LEU A 104 -1.60 -5.83 -2.67
C LEU A 104 -0.77 -6.82 -3.49
N THR A 105 0.49 -6.98 -3.14
CA THR A 105 1.38 -7.94 -3.78
C THR A 105 2.05 -8.76 -2.69
N ALA A 106 2.05 -10.08 -2.82
CA ALA A 106 2.97 -10.89 -2.05
C ALA A 106 4.40 -10.49 -2.47
N GLU A 107 5.19 -9.92 -1.55
CA GLU A 107 6.62 -9.74 -1.81
C GLU A 107 7.20 -11.14 -1.97
N ARG A 108 7.61 -11.51 -3.20
CA ARG A 108 8.46 -12.68 -3.37
C ARG A 108 9.82 -12.35 -2.75
N ALA A 109 10.12 -13.03 -1.64
CA ALA A 109 11.46 -13.14 -1.08
C ALA A 109 12.48 -13.61 -2.13
#